data_AF-A0A6J7VLR2-F1
#
_entry.id   AF-A0A6J7VLR2-F1
#
_cell.length_a   1.000
_cell.length_b   1.000
_cell.length_c   1.000
_cell.angle_alpha   90.00
_cell.angle_beta   90.00
_cell.angle_gamma   90.00
#
_symmetry.space_group_name_H-M   'P 1'
#
loop_
_entity.id
_entity.type
_entity.pdbx_description
1 polymer ?
#
loop_
_entity_poly.entity_id
_entity_poly.type
_entity_poly.pdbx_seq_one_letter_code
_entity_poly.pdbx_strand_id
1 'polypeptide(L)'
;MAYSSEDLAIMDSIVKRYPRPRSAIMPLLHFVQSRVGFVNNEGIELIAKILTLETAEVTAVSTFYTQYKRKPVGEYHVGVCTNTLCAVMGGDAIFAGLKEHLGVENDGVTEDGKVSLEHIECNAACDYAPVVMANWEFYDNQTVQSAKDLVDSMREGNPIPPTRGPDSLVTWKEASAVLAGINDGKAHEGVQAGAPSLLGLKISKEGK
;
A
#
# COMPACT_ATOMS: atom_id res chain seq x y z
N MET A 1 14.29 18.10 -13.91
CA MET A 1 13.25 17.08 -14.17
C MET A 1 13.32 16.09 -13.03
N ALA A 2 12.17 15.70 -12.48
CA ALA A 2 12.10 14.78 -11.34
C ALA A 2 12.57 13.34 -11.67
N TYR A 3 12.82 13.05 -12.95
CA TYR A 3 13.20 11.74 -13.47
C TYR A 3 14.55 11.82 -14.20
N SER A 4 15.43 10.87 -13.88
CA SER A 4 16.77 10.71 -14.44
C SER A 4 16.74 9.90 -15.75
N SER A 5 17.88 9.83 -16.46
CA SER A 5 18.03 8.92 -17.61
C SER A 5 17.90 7.45 -17.22
N GLU A 6 18.29 7.08 -16.00
CA GLU A 6 18.12 5.73 -15.46
C GLU A 6 16.63 5.42 -15.25
N ASP A 7 15.85 6.37 -14.74
CA ASP A 7 14.41 6.21 -14.56
C ASP A 7 13.71 5.95 -15.89
N LEU A 8 14.09 6.65 -16.95
CA LEU A 8 13.55 6.42 -18.29
C LEU A 8 13.86 5.01 -18.81
N ALA A 9 15.07 4.50 -18.55
CA ALA A 9 15.44 3.14 -18.92
C ALA A 9 14.62 2.09 -18.15
N ILE A 10 14.35 2.33 -16.86
CA ILE A 10 13.48 1.47 -16.05
C ILE A 10 12.04 1.50 -16.58
N MET A 11 11.49 2.68 -16.86
CA MET A 11 10.15 2.83 -17.44
C MET A 11 10.02 2.11 -18.78
N ASP A 12 11.01 2.23 -19.66
CA ASP A 12 11.06 1.48 -20.93
C ASP A 12 11.06 -0.04 -20.70
N SER A 13 11.82 -0.52 -19.70
CA SER A 13 11.80 -1.94 -19.33
C SER A 13 10.42 -2.42 -18.84
N ILE A 14 9.65 -1.56 -18.16
CA ILE A 14 8.28 -1.85 -17.71
C ILE A 14 7.36 -1.95 -18.93
N VAL A 15 7.47 -1.02 -19.88
CA VAL A 15 6.66 -1.03 -21.12
C VAL A 15 6.89 -2.32 -21.91
N LYS A 16 8.14 -2.77 -22.03
CA LYS A 16 8.53 -4.00 -22.75
C LYS A 16 7.95 -5.29 -22.18
N ARG A 17 7.39 -5.28 -20.96
CA ARG A 17 6.71 -6.44 -20.36
C ARG A 17 5.36 -6.73 -21.01
N TYR A 18 4.82 -5.78 -21.79
CA TYR A 18 3.47 -5.87 -22.33
C TYR A 18 3.46 -5.90 -23.86
N PRO A 19 2.59 -6.70 -24.49
CA PRO A 19 2.41 -6.68 -25.95
C PRO A 19 1.74 -5.40 -26.44
N ARG A 20 1.01 -4.69 -25.56
CA ARG A 20 0.39 -3.39 -25.84
C ARG A 20 0.96 -2.35 -24.87
N PRO A 21 1.62 -1.28 -25.34
CA PRO A 21 2.25 -0.29 -24.46
C PRO A 21 1.28 0.34 -23.45
N ARG A 22 0.02 0.60 -23.86
CA ARG A 22 -1.04 1.13 -22.99
C ARG A 22 -1.22 0.31 -21.69
N SER A 23 -0.98 -1.00 -21.71
CA SER A 23 -1.11 -1.85 -20.52
C SER A 23 -0.10 -1.50 -19.42
N ALA A 24 0.95 -0.75 -19.74
CA ALA A 24 1.95 -0.31 -18.77
C ALA A 24 1.53 0.92 -17.94
N ILE A 25 0.36 1.56 -18.17
CA ILE A 25 -0.06 2.75 -17.42
C ILE A 25 -0.01 2.49 -15.90
N MET A 26 -0.60 1.37 -15.44
CA MET A 26 -0.70 1.06 -14.02
C MET A 26 0.68 0.89 -13.32
N PRO A 27 1.58 0.01 -13.78
CA PRO A 27 2.90 -0.11 -13.16
C PRO A 27 3.75 1.16 -13.32
N LEU A 28 3.58 1.95 -14.39
CA LEU A 28 4.27 3.22 -14.52
C LEU A 28 3.78 4.29 -13.53
N LEU A 29 2.49 4.29 -13.19
CA LEU A 29 1.95 5.14 -12.12
C LEU A 29 2.52 4.75 -10.76
N HIS A 30 2.65 3.46 -10.46
CA HIS A 30 3.37 2.99 -9.28
C HIS A 30 4.86 3.40 -9.31
N PHE A 31 5.51 3.34 -10.48
CA PHE A 31 6.90 3.78 -10.62
C PHE A 31 7.07 5.27 -10.33
N VAL A 32 6.18 6.12 -10.85
CA VAL A 32 6.12 7.56 -10.50
C VAL A 32 6.00 7.74 -8.99
N GLN A 33 5.05 7.03 -8.38
CA GLN A 33 4.81 7.07 -6.93
C GLN A 33 6.04 6.60 -6.13
N SER A 34 6.83 5.65 -6.66
CA SER A 34 8.09 5.20 -6.03
C SER A 34 9.18 6.28 -5.99
N ARG A 35 9.14 7.25 -6.90
CA ARG A 35 10.15 8.33 -6.97
C ARG A 35 9.75 9.52 -6.12
N VAL A 36 8.52 10.00 -6.31
CA VAL A 36 8.08 11.27 -5.69
C VAL A 36 7.14 11.07 -4.49
N GLY A 37 6.64 9.85 -4.26
CA GLY A 37 5.76 9.49 -3.14
C GLY A 37 4.26 9.55 -3.46
N PHE A 38 3.89 10.15 -4.60
CA PHE A 38 2.51 10.28 -5.07
C PHE A 38 2.52 10.44 -6.60
N VAL A 39 1.36 10.39 -7.25
CA VAL A 39 1.22 10.65 -8.70
C VAL A 39 1.08 12.15 -8.93
N ASN A 40 2.17 12.79 -9.40
CA ASN A 40 2.19 14.20 -9.76
C ASN A 40 1.92 14.41 -11.28
N ASN A 41 1.63 15.66 -11.67
CA ASN A 41 1.34 16.00 -13.07
C ASN A 41 2.53 15.71 -14.01
N GLU A 42 3.77 15.98 -13.58
CA GLU A 42 4.98 15.69 -14.37
C GLU A 42 5.08 14.20 -14.72
N GLY A 43 4.76 13.31 -13.76
CA GLY A 43 4.73 11.87 -13.98
C GLY A 43 3.62 11.44 -14.94
N ILE A 44 2.43 12.03 -14.84
CA ILE A 44 1.32 11.76 -15.77
C ILE A 44 1.70 12.15 -17.20
N GLU A 45 2.22 13.37 -17.39
CA GLU A 45 2.64 13.87 -18.71
C GLU A 45 3.78 13.02 -19.30
N LEU A 46 4.73 12.60 -18.47
CA LEU A 46 5.81 11.72 -18.88
C LEU A 46 5.29 10.35 -19.35
N ILE A 47 4.38 9.73 -18.61
CA ILE A 47 3.75 8.45 -19.00
C ILE A 47 2.98 8.61 -20.31
N ALA A 48 2.21 9.68 -20.45
CA ALA A 48 1.47 9.96 -21.68
C ALA A 48 2.41 10.06 -22.89
N LYS A 49 3.54 10.76 -22.73
CA LYS A 49 4.58 10.87 -23.77
C LYS A 49 5.22 9.53 -24.10
N ILE A 50 5.63 8.74 -23.10
CA ILE A 50 6.28 7.43 -23.29
C ILE A 50 5.35 6.46 -24.03
N LEU A 51 4.06 6.48 -23.70
CA LEU A 51 3.07 5.56 -24.26
C LEU A 51 2.37 6.08 -25.51
N THR A 52 2.71 7.30 -25.98
CA THR A 52 2.00 8.01 -27.07
C THR A 52 0.48 8.04 -26.84
N LEU A 53 0.07 8.46 -25.64
CA LEU A 53 -1.32 8.62 -25.21
C LEU A 53 -1.63 10.08 -24.89
N GLU A 54 -2.92 10.39 -24.76
CA GLU A 54 -3.33 11.68 -24.22
C GLU A 54 -3.18 11.70 -22.69
N THR A 55 -2.76 12.85 -22.15
CA THR A 55 -2.66 13.06 -20.69
C THR A 55 -3.98 12.74 -19.96
N ALA A 56 -5.12 13.02 -20.60
CA ALA A 56 -6.45 12.71 -20.06
C ALA A 56 -6.66 11.20 -19.80
N GLU A 57 -6.06 10.33 -20.63
CA GLU A 57 -6.21 8.88 -20.47
C GLU A 57 -5.43 8.36 -19.26
N VAL A 58 -4.23 8.90 -19.02
CA VAL A 58 -3.43 8.57 -17.84
C VAL A 58 -4.08 9.13 -16.58
N THR A 59 -4.59 10.37 -16.63
CA THR A 59 -5.35 10.99 -15.54
C THR A 59 -6.62 10.20 -15.20
N ALA A 60 -7.34 9.68 -16.19
CA ALA A 60 -8.51 8.85 -15.94
C ALA A 60 -8.15 7.61 -15.11
N VAL A 61 -7.03 6.94 -15.43
CA VAL A 61 -6.57 5.77 -14.66
C VAL A 61 -6.10 6.16 -13.25
N SER A 62 -5.33 7.24 -13.11
CA SER A 62 -4.80 7.68 -11.81
C SER A 62 -5.87 8.21 -10.86
N THR A 63 -7.03 8.61 -11.37
CA THR A 63 -8.18 9.08 -10.57
C THR A 63 -9.19 7.98 -10.29
N PHE A 64 -9.25 6.95 -11.13
CA PHE A 64 -10.17 5.82 -10.97
C PHE A 64 -9.74 4.85 -9.87
N TYR A 65 -8.46 4.50 -9.82
CA TYR A 65 -7.93 3.58 -8.81
C TYR A 65 -7.39 4.32 -7.59
N THR A 66 -7.92 4.00 -6.41
CA THR A 66 -7.57 4.63 -5.11
C THR A 66 -6.13 4.38 -4.66
N GLN A 67 -5.46 3.39 -5.26
CA GLN A 67 -4.07 3.02 -4.97
C GLN A 67 -3.06 4.10 -5.39
N TYR A 68 -3.46 4.96 -6.34
CA TYR A 68 -2.65 6.07 -6.82
C TYR A 68 -2.97 7.32 -6.00
N LYS A 69 -2.07 7.65 -5.08
CA LYS A 69 -2.22 8.83 -4.23
C LYS A 69 -1.91 10.05 -5.07
N ARG A 70 -2.83 11.00 -5.11
CA ARG A 70 -2.70 12.25 -5.90
C ARG A 70 -2.23 13.44 -5.06
N LYS A 71 -2.01 13.21 -3.77
CA LYS A 71 -1.47 14.15 -2.80
C LYS A 71 -0.28 13.48 -2.09
N PRO A 72 0.66 14.26 -1.53
CA PRO A 72 1.73 13.69 -0.70
C PRO A 72 1.15 12.82 0.41
N VAL A 73 1.79 11.68 0.64
CA VAL A 73 1.50 10.77 1.76
C VAL A 73 2.76 10.61 2.61
N GLY A 74 2.58 10.09 3.82
CA GLY A 74 3.70 9.86 4.74
C GLY A 74 4.64 8.77 4.22
N GLU A 75 5.80 8.66 4.87
CA GLU A 75 6.75 7.55 4.66
C GLU A 75 6.07 6.18 4.85
N TYR A 76 5.10 6.12 5.75
CA TYR A 76 4.22 4.99 6.02
C TYR A 76 2.75 5.39 5.81
N HIS A 77 2.10 4.72 4.86
CA HIS A 77 0.70 4.89 4.56
C HIS A 77 -0.11 3.80 5.24
N VAL A 78 -0.88 4.19 6.26
CA VAL A 78 -1.62 3.30 7.16
C VAL A 78 -3.10 3.36 6.82
N GLY A 79 -3.63 2.23 6.36
CA GLY A 79 -5.04 2.04 6.05
C GLY A 79 -5.74 1.17 7.09
N VAL A 80 -6.89 1.61 7.62
CA VAL A 80 -7.71 0.81 8.54
C VAL A 80 -8.96 0.31 7.81
N CYS A 81 -9.16 -1.01 7.76
CA CYS A 81 -10.38 -1.59 7.22
C CYS A 81 -11.54 -1.40 8.20
N THR A 82 -12.61 -0.76 7.75
CA THR A 82 -13.85 -0.59 8.54
C THR A 82 -15.06 -1.20 7.83
N ASN A 83 -14.83 -2.08 6.84
CA ASN A 83 -15.91 -2.83 6.23
C ASN A 83 -16.50 -3.84 7.25
N THR A 84 -17.67 -4.41 6.95
CA THR A 84 -18.61 -5.01 7.92
C THR A 84 -17.97 -5.85 9.02
N LEU A 85 -17.13 -6.83 8.68
CA LEU A 85 -16.54 -7.69 9.70
C LEU A 85 -15.50 -6.95 10.55
N CYS A 86 -14.61 -6.16 9.95
CA CYS A 86 -13.63 -5.37 10.70
C CYS A 86 -14.33 -4.33 11.58
N ALA A 87 -15.38 -3.65 11.10
CA ALA A 87 -16.19 -2.74 11.90
C ALA A 87 -16.74 -3.43 13.16
N VAL A 88 -17.40 -4.59 12.99
CA VAL A 88 -17.92 -5.39 14.13
C VAL A 88 -16.82 -5.79 15.10
N MET A 89 -15.63 -6.10 14.60
CA MET A 89 -14.48 -6.52 15.41
C MET A 89 -13.70 -5.35 16.04
N GLY A 90 -14.02 -4.09 15.72
CA GLY A 90 -13.40 -2.90 16.32
C GLY A 90 -12.60 -1.99 15.38
N GLY A 91 -12.68 -2.19 14.06
CA GLY A 91 -12.02 -1.37 13.04
C GLY A 91 -12.38 0.10 13.11
N ASP A 92 -13.65 0.44 13.35
CA ASP A 92 -14.08 1.84 13.53
C ASP A 92 -13.42 2.49 14.76
N ALA A 93 -13.30 1.72 15.85
CA ALA A 93 -12.66 2.19 17.07
C ALA A 93 -11.15 2.39 16.87
N ILE A 94 -10.50 1.51 16.09
CA ILE A 94 -9.09 1.67 15.71
C ILE A 94 -8.90 2.94 14.89
N PHE A 95 -9.71 3.14 13.85
CA PHE A 95 -9.60 4.31 12.99
C PHE A 95 -9.81 5.61 13.77
N ALA A 96 -10.87 5.68 14.59
CA ALA A 96 -11.12 6.84 15.45
C ALA A 96 -9.98 7.08 16.46
N GLY A 97 -9.49 6.02 17.10
CA GLY A 97 -8.39 6.11 18.06
C GLY A 97 -7.06 6.56 17.43
N LEU A 98 -6.79 6.18 16.19
CA LEU A 98 -5.61 6.63 15.44
C LEU A 98 -5.74 8.10 15.00
N LYS A 99 -6.92 8.55 14.56
CA LYS A 99 -7.15 9.97 14.24
C LYS A 99 -6.83 10.87 15.43
N GLU A 100 -7.36 10.52 16.60
CA GLU A 100 -7.11 11.26 17.86
C GLU A 100 -5.63 11.22 18.24
N HIS A 101 -5.01 10.05 18.20
CA HIS A 101 -3.62 9.85 18.60
C HIS A 101 -2.61 10.58 17.70
N LEU A 102 -2.84 10.55 16.38
CA LEU A 102 -1.98 11.19 15.40
C LEU A 102 -2.31 12.67 15.17
N GLY A 103 -3.49 13.13 15.61
CA GLY A 103 -3.97 14.49 15.36
C GLY A 103 -4.28 14.75 13.88
N VAL A 104 -4.68 13.73 13.12
CA VAL A 104 -4.97 13.83 11.68
C VAL A 104 -6.37 13.36 11.34
N GLU A 105 -6.93 13.90 10.27
CA GLU A 105 -8.19 13.44 9.69
C GLU A 105 -7.97 12.32 8.65
N ASN A 106 -9.05 11.78 8.07
CA ASN A 106 -8.95 10.85 6.96
C ASN A 106 -8.15 11.47 5.80
N ASP A 107 -7.26 10.70 5.20
CA ASP A 107 -6.28 11.12 4.18
C ASP A 107 -5.29 12.20 4.67
N GLY A 108 -5.18 12.37 5.99
CA GLY A 108 -4.23 13.28 6.63
C GLY A 108 -2.84 12.68 6.76
N VAL A 109 -1.85 13.56 6.88
CA VAL A 109 -0.43 13.22 7.10
C VAL A 109 0.03 13.92 8.37
N THR A 110 0.79 13.22 9.21
CA THR A 110 1.38 13.79 10.42
C THR A 110 2.37 14.91 10.08
N GLU A 111 2.56 15.87 11.00
CA GLU A 111 3.45 17.03 10.79
C GLU A 111 4.91 16.64 10.50
N ASP A 112 5.35 15.51 11.07
CA ASP A 112 6.69 14.94 10.82
C ASP A 112 6.81 14.23 9.47
N GLY A 113 5.72 14.13 8.69
CA GLY A 113 5.68 13.47 7.38
C GLY A 113 5.84 11.96 7.43
N LYS A 114 5.80 11.34 8.61
CA LYS A 114 6.07 9.90 8.78
C LYS A 114 4.85 9.05 8.48
N VAL A 115 3.68 9.39 9.02
CA VAL A 115 2.49 8.56 8.92
C VAL A 115 1.38 9.30 8.19
N SER A 116 0.69 8.59 7.31
CA SER A 116 -0.59 9.04 6.75
C SER A 116 -1.67 8.02 7.05
N LEU A 117 -2.89 8.50 7.30
CA LEU A 117 -3.98 7.67 7.77
C LEU A 117 -5.14 7.68 6.76
N GLU A 118 -5.57 6.50 6.33
CA GLU A 118 -6.69 6.31 5.42
C GLU A 118 -7.70 5.32 6.01
N HIS A 119 -8.97 5.64 5.91
CA HIS A 119 -10.04 4.66 6.00
C HIS A 119 -10.11 3.92 4.67
N ILE A 120 -9.89 2.61 4.72
CA ILE A 120 -9.94 1.74 3.55
C ILE A 120 -11.12 0.76 3.61
N GLU A 121 -11.50 0.31 2.43
CA GLU A 121 -12.50 -0.74 2.24
C GLU A 121 -11.93 -2.15 2.52
N CYS A 122 -12.69 -3.18 2.19
CA CYS A 122 -12.33 -4.57 2.44
C CYS A 122 -11.00 -4.98 1.73
N ASN A 123 -10.02 -5.43 2.53
CA ASN A 123 -8.77 -6.04 2.07
C ASN A 123 -8.80 -7.58 1.97
N ALA A 124 -9.99 -8.19 2.05
CA ALA A 124 -10.18 -9.64 1.95
C ALA A 124 -9.37 -10.51 2.95
N ALA A 125 -9.03 -9.96 4.13
CA ALA A 125 -8.33 -10.64 5.22
C ALA A 125 -9.24 -10.84 6.45
N CYS A 126 -10.50 -11.20 6.19
CA CYS A 126 -11.58 -11.27 7.18
C CYS A 126 -11.33 -12.31 8.29
N ASP A 127 -10.58 -13.37 7.99
CA ASP A 127 -10.14 -14.39 8.94
C ASP A 127 -9.15 -13.89 10.02
N TYR A 128 -8.69 -12.64 9.87
CA TYR A 128 -7.75 -11.94 10.76
C TYR A 128 -8.25 -10.59 11.27
N ALA A 129 -9.55 -10.30 11.13
CA ALA A 129 -10.13 -9.03 11.53
C ALA A 129 -9.96 -8.73 13.04
N PRO A 130 -9.73 -7.46 13.44
CA PRO A 130 -9.56 -6.27 12.60
C PRO A 130 -8.19 -6.19 11.91
N VAL A 131 -8.20 -5.70 10.66
CA VAL A 131 -6.99 -5.59 9.85
C VAL A 131 -6.61 -4.13 9.61
N VAL A 132 -5.36 -3.82 9.90
CA VAL A 132 -4.68 -2.59 9.49
C VAL A 132 -3.67 -2.96 8.41
N MET A 133 -3.49 -2.08 7.43
CA MET A 133 -2.48 -2.24 6.38
C MET A 133 -1.49 -1.08 6.49
N ALA A 134 -0.20 -1.35 6.40
CA ALA A 134 0.80 -0.29 6.24
C ALA A 134 1.65 -0.60 5.01
N ASN A 135 1.71 0.33 4.05
CA ASN A 135 2.49 0.19 2.81
C ASN A 135 2.29 -1.16 2.10
N TRP A 136 1.04 -1.64 2.01
CA TRP A 136 0.64 -2.93 1.41
C TRP A 136 0.91 -4.19 2.23
N GLU A 137 1.44 -4.04 3.44
CA GLU A 137 1.66 -5.14 4.35
C GLU A 137 0.55 -5.26 5.40
N PHE A 138 0.23 -6.50 5.78
CA PHE A 138 -0.88 -6.82 6.69
C PHE A 138 -0.47 -6.82 8.16
N TYR A 139 -1.26 -6.14 8.97
CA TYR A 139 -1.22 -6.16 10.43
C TYR A 139 -2.56 -6.71 10.93
N ASP A 140 -2.53 -7.93 11.41
CA ASP A 140 -3.71 -8.72 11.73
C ASP A 140 -4.10 -8.59 13.22
N ASN A 141 -5.35 -8.95 13.54
CA ASN A 141 -5.89 -9.00 14.90
C ASN A 141 -5.61 -7.73 15.71
N GLN A 142 -5.69 -6.57 15.05
CA GLN A 142 -5.30 -5.31 15.67
C GLN A 142 -6.32 -4.88 16.71
N THR A 143 -5.80 -4.19 17.72
CA THR A 143 -6.56 -3.48 18.74
C THR A 143 -6.24 -1.99 18.64
N VAL A 144 -7.02 -1.14 19.31
CA VAL A 144 -6.72 0.30 19.39
C VAL A 144 -5.31 0.54 19.93
N GLN A 145 -4.90 -0.19 20.97
CA GLN A 145 -3.58 -0.01 21.57
C GLN A 145 -2.46 -0.49 20.62
N SER A 146 -2.57 -1.70 20.07
CA SER A 146 -1.54 -2.21 19.16
C SER A 146 -1.39 -1.37 17.89
N ALA A 147 -2.49 -0.78 17.40
CA ALA A 147 -2.44 0.13 16.26
C ALA A 147 -1.71 1.45 16.59
N LYS A 148 -1.87 1.97 17.81
CA LYS A 148 -1.11 3.15 18.29
C LYS A 148 0.38 2.82 18.41
N ASP A 149 0.69 1.70 19.05
CA ASP A 149 2.08 1.22 19.18
C ASP A 149 2.73 1.03 17.79
N LEU A 150 1.96 0.53 16.82
CA LEU A 150 2.39 0.38 15.43
C LEU A 150 2.78 1.71 14.79
N VAL A 151 1.90 2.72 14.83
CA VAL A 151 2.20 4.02 14.21
C VAL A 151 3.30 4.78 14.95
N ASP A 152 3.41 4.63 16.27
CA ASP A 152 4.49 5.25 17.05
C ASP A 152 5.85 4.63 16.67
N SER A 153 5.92 3.30 16.51
CA SER A 153 7.14 2.61 16.06
C SER A 153 7.64 3.12 14.70
N MET A 154 6.73 3.46 13.77
CA MET A 154 7.06 4.04 12.47
C MET A 154 7.64 5.46 12.62
N ARG A 155 7.07 6.27 13.50
CA ARG A 155 7.51 7.65 13.76
C ARG A 155 8.87 7.69 14.46
N GLU A 156 9.14 6.71 15.31
CA GLU A 156 10.44 6.51 15.97
C GLU A 156 11.52 5.92 15.04
N GLY A 157 11.14 5.47 13.84
CA GLY A 157 12.06 4.89 12.85
C GLY A 157 12.40 3.41 13.08
N ASN A 158 11.64 2.72 13.92
CA ASN A 158 11.78 1.28 14.19
C ASN A 158 10.45 0.55 13.93
N PRO A 159 9.94 0.57 12.68
CA PRO A 159 8.61 0.05 12.39
C PRO A 159 8.50 -1.43 12.75
N ILE A 160 7.43 -1.79 13.47
CA ILE A 160 7.11 -3.20 13.77
C ILE A 160 6.90 -3.97 12.45
N PRO A 161 7.55 -5.14 12.25
CA PRO A 161 7.34 -5.97 11.07
C PRO A 161 5.88 -6.41 10.89
N PRO A 162 5.44 -6.63 9.64
CA PRO A 162 4.07 -7.10 9.38
C PRO A 162 3.82 -8.51 9.92
N THR A 163 2.55 -8.83 10.19
CA THR A 163 2.17 -10.10 10.83
C THR A 163 2.34 -11.30 9.90
N ARG A 164 2.17 -11.10 8.59
CA ARG A 164 2.21 -12.16 7.56
C ARG A 164 3.10 -11.84 6.36
N GLY A 165 3.97 -10.83 6.49
CA GLY A 165 4.82 -10.34 5.40
C GLY A 165 6.31 -10.53 5.67
N PRO A 166 7.17 -9.77 4.97
CA PRO A 166 8.61 -9.73 5.19
C PRO A 166 9.01 -9.36 6.63
N ASP A 167 10.25 -9.67 7.03
CA ASP A 167 10.75 -9.39 8.39
C ASP A 167 10.99 -7.88 8.65
N SER A 168 10.65 -7.02 7.69
CA SER A 168 10.80 -5.57 7.78
C SER A 168 9.73 -4.86 6.95
N LEU A 169 9.14 -3.80 7.51
CA LEU A 169 8.29 -2.88 6.78
C LEU A 169 9.14 -1.92 5.95
N VAL A 170 8.88 -1.86 4.64
CA VAL A 170 9.53 -0.90 3.74
C VAL A 170 8.75 0.41 3.67
N THR A 171 9.38 1.48 3.18
CA THR A 171 8.73 2.78 2.99
C THR A 171 7.70 2.72 1.84
N TRP A 172 6.80 3.70 1.79
CA TRP A 172 5.77 3.82 0.76
C TRP A 172 6.37 3.87 -0.66
N LYS A 173 7.53 4.52 -0.81
CA LYS A 173 8.26 4.62 -2.07
C LYS A 173 8.82 3.27 -2.50
N GLU A 174 9.39 2.51 -1.58
CA GLU A 174 9.93 1.17 -1.84
C GLU A 174 8.80 0.18 -2.15
N ALA A 175 7.70 0.19 -1.39
CA ALA A 175 6.52 -0.62 -1.69
C ALA A 175 5.94 -0.29 -3.07
N SER A 176 5.89 1.00 -3.44
CA SER A 176 5.47 1.43 -4.77
C SER A 176 6.42 0.96 -5.88
N ALA A 177 7.73 0.81 -5.60
CA ALA A 177 8.68 0.22 -6.55
C ALA A 177 8.37 -1.27 -6.78
N VAL A 178 8.06 -2.02 -5.72
CA VAL A 178 7.64 -3.42 -5.82
C VAL A 178 6.37 -3.56 -6.66
N LEU A 179 5.38 -2.69 -6.46
CA LEU A 179 4.15 -2.65 -7.26
C LEU A 179 4.37 -2.24 -8.72
N ALA A 180 5.45 -1.49 -9.02
CA ALA A 180 5.91 -1.25 -10.39
C ALA A 180 6.61 -2.48 -11.02
N GLY A 181 6.76 -3.57 -10.25
CA GLY A 181 7.45 -4.80 -10.62
C GLY A 181 8.97 -4.68 -10.57
N ILE A 182 9.49 -3.91 -9.61
CA ILE A 182 10.91 -3.92 -9.26
C ILE A 182 11.07 -4.90 -8.09
N ASN A 183 11.84 -5.97 -8.30
CA ASN A 183 11.99 -7.02 -7.29
C ASN A 183 12.91 -6.54 -6.16
N ASP A 184 12.44 -6.66 -4.91
CA ASP A 184 13.18 -6.33 -3.68
C ASP A 184 13.79 -7.55 -2.98
N GLY A 185 13.55 -8.76 -3.50
CA GLY A 185 14.03 -10.03 -2.97
C GLY A 185 13.16 -10.64 -1.87
N LYS A 186 12.09 -9.96 -1.43
CA LYS A 186 11.32 -10.33 -0.23
C LYS A 186 10.07 -11.16 -0.48
N ALA A 187 9.74 -11.43 -1.74
CA ALA A 187 8.50 -12.11 -2.15
C ALA A 187 8.27 -13.50 -1.53
N HIS A 188 9.31 -14.14 -0.98
CA HIS A 188 9.24 -15.46 -0.36
C HIS A 188 9.34 -15.43 1.17
N GLU A 189 9.42 -14.25 1.77
CA GLU A 189 9.39 -14.08 3.22
C GLU A 189 7.94 -14.16 3.76
N GLY A 190 7.82 -14.36 5.07
CA GLY A 190 6.53 -14.40 5.75
C GLY A 190 5.75 -15.71 5.60
N VAL A 191 4.52 -15.70 6.14
CA VAL A 191 3.63 -16.85 6.15
C VAL A 191 2.58 -16.70 5.05
N GLN A 192 2.72 -17.50 3.98
CA GLN A 192 1.84 -17.43 2.80
C GLN A 192 0.37 -17.79 3.09
N ALA A 193 0.13 -18.72 4.03
CA ALA A 193 -1.21 -19.08 4.51
C ALA A 193 -1.14 -19.39 6.00
N GLY A 194 -1.81 -18.58 6.82
CA GLY A 194 -1.78 -18.77 8.27
C GLY A 194 -2.83 -19.76 8.77
N ALA A 195 -2.80 -20.02 10.07
CA ALA A 195 -3.60 -21.08 10.69
C ALA A 195 -5.12 -20.95 10.47
N PRO A 196 -5.75 -19.77 10.63
CA PRO A 196 -7.16 -19.56 10.27
C PRO A 196 -7.52 -20.00 8.84
N SER A 197 -6.73 -19.58 7.84
CA SER A 197 -7.00 -19.91 6.44
C SER A 197 -6.84 -21.41 6.14
N LEU A 198 -5.97 -22.11 6.87
CA LEU A 198 -5.71 -23.54 6.70
C LEU A 198 -6.63 -24.45 7.53
N LEU A 199 -7.49 -23.89 8.39
CA LEU A 199 -8.31 -24.66 9.32
C LEU A 199 -9.23 -25.66 8.59
N GLY A 200 -9.90 -25.22 7.54
CA GLY A 200 -10.79 -26.10 6.75
C GLY A 200 -10.04 -27.27 6.11
N LEU A 201 -8.84 -27.02 5.56
CA LEU A 201 -7.98 -28.05 5.01
C LEU A 201 -7.55 -29.06 6.08
N LYS A 202 -7.20 -28.57 7.27
CA LYS A 202 -6.80 -29.43 8.40
C LYS A 202 -7.95 -30.34 8.83
N ILE A 203 -9.15 -29.78 9.04
CA ILE A 203 -10.35 -30.55 9.43
C ILE A 203 -10.68 -31.61 8.38
N SER A 204 -10.65 -31.25 7.09
CA SER A 204 -10.89 -32.19 5.99
C SER A 204 -9.91 -33.37 5.98
N LYS A 205 -8.62 -33.12 6.23
CA LYS A 205 -7.59 -34.17 6.33
C LYS A 205 -7.78 -35.07 7.55
N GLU A 206 -8.39 -34.57 8.62
CA GLU A 206 -8.71 -35.35 9.82
C GLU A 206 -9.97 -36.23 9.64
N GLY A 207 -10.65 -36.17 8.48
CA GLY A 207 -11.85 -36.96 8.20
C GLY A 207 -13.07 -36.52 9.02
N LYS A 208 -13.09 -35.27 9.46
CA LYS A 208 -14.20 -34.63 10.18
C LYS A 208 -15.04 -33.77 9.25
#